data_AF-A0A965JNS3-F1
#
_entry.id   AF-A0A965JNS3-F1
#
_cell.length_a   1.000
_cell.length_b   1.000
_cell.length_c   1.000
_cell.angle_alpha   90.00
_cell.angle_beta   90.00
_cell.angle_gamma   90.00
#
_symmetry.space_group_name_H-M   'P 1'
#
loop_
_entity.id
_entity.type
_entity.pdbx_description
1 polymer ?
#
loop_
_entity_poly.entity_id
_entity_poly.type
_entity_poly.pdbx_seq_one_letter_code
_entity_poly.pdbx_strand_id
1 'polypeptide(L)'
;MRSVEETMNVGKKWTIEEENILLQELDDNIDIELIAQAHKRTLGGIIGRQKFIAYNMYLAKAPEDLIIRKTRINKLQLLKVIAKKEKRPKSLAAKPPSLEYEVVEMRKEIRELKTTVSELVEMLKAIYEFEDI
;
A
#
# COMPACT_ATOMS: atom_id res chain seq x y z
N MET A 1 -1.59 -28.17 -14.58
CA MET A 1 -0.49 -27.18 -14.39
C MET A 1 -0.86 -25.96 -15.21
N ARG A 2 -0.78 -24.75 -14.65
CA ARG A 2 -0.87 -23.51 -15.45
C ARG A 2 0.35 -23.42 -16.37
N SER A 3 0.22 -22.74 -17.51
CA SER A 3 1.31 -22.67 -18.49
C SER A 3 2.52 -21.89 -17.94
N VAL A 4 3.71 -22.13 -18.49
CA VAL A 4 4.94 -21.39 -18.12
C VAL A 4 4.76 -19.89 -18.38
N GLU A 5 3.98 -19.52 -19.40
CA GLU A 5 3.69 -18.14 -19.76
C GLU A 5 2.75 -17.45 -18.75
N GLU A 6 1.76 -18.17 -18.22
CA GLU A 6 0.83 -17.69 -17.18
C GLU A 6 1.49 -17.50 -15.81
N THR A 7 2.70 -18.04 -15.60
CA THR A 7 3.39 -18.03 -14.31
C THR A 7 4.84 -17.56 -14.42
N MET A 8 5.17 -16.79 -15.46
CA MET A 8 6.55 -16.37 -15.76
C MET A 8 7.21 -15.53 -14.64
N ASN A 9 6.42 -15.00 -13.71
CA ASN A 9 6.91 -14.20 -12.58
C ASN A 9 6.92 -14.98 -11.26
N VAL A 10 6.59 -16.27 -11.25
CA VAL A 10 6.74 -17.12 -10.07
C VAL A 10 8.22 -17.22 -9.68
N GLY A 11 8.52 -17.07 -8.39
CA GLY A 11 9.88 -17.10 -7.85
C GLY A 11 10.68 -15.81 -8.06
N LYS A 12 10.28 -14.92 -8.97
CA LYS A 12 10.90 -13.61 -9.13
C LYS A 12 10.57 -12.71 -7.93
N LYS A 13 11.53 -11.87 -7.54
CA LYS A 13 11.32 -10.82 -6.53
C LYS A 13 10.19 -9.89 -7.01
N TRP A 14 9.40 -9.40 -6.05
CA TRP A 14 8.42 -8.35 -6.31
C TRP A 14 9.14 -7.01 -6.44
N THR A 15 8.83 -6.24 -7.47
CA THR A 15 9.30 -4.85 -7.58
C THR A 15 8.32 -3.90 -6.91
N ILE A 16 8.76 -2.67 -6.66
CA ILE A 16 7.91 -1.65 -6.03
C ILE A 16 6.78 -1.25 -6.98
N GLU A 17 7.08 -1.13 -8.27
CA GLU A 17 6.11 -0.81 -9.31
C GLU A 17 5.03 -1.90 -9.39
N GLU A 18 5.44 -3.17 -9.35
CA GLU A 18 4.52 -4.31 -9.35
C GLU A 18 3.63 -4.32 -8.11
N GLU A 19 4.17 -4.00 -6.93
CA GLU A 19 3.37 -3.86 -5.71
C GLU A 19 2.38 -2.70 -5.77
N ASN A 20 2.78 -1.56 -6.33
CA ASN A 20 1.91 -0.40 -6.47
C ASN A 20 0.74 -0.72 -7.42
N ILE A 21 1.01 -1.43 -8.51
CA ILE A 21 -0.03 -1.93 -9.42
C ILE A 21 -0.96 -2.89 -8.67
N LEU A 22 -0.43 -3.86 -7.93
CA LEU A 22 -1.23 -4.78 -7.13
C LEU A 22 -2.15 -4.01 -6.15
N LEU A 23 -1.62 -3.03 -5.42
CA LEU A 23 -2.42 -2.25 -4.47
C LEU A 23 -3.51 -1.43 -5.17
N GLN A 24 -3.24 -0.89 -6.36
CA GLN A 24 -4.22 -0.17 -7.15
C GLN A 24 -5.35 -1.12 -7.61
N GLU A 25 -5.01 -2.28 -8.16
CA GLU A 25 -6.00 -3.27 -8.63
C GLU A 25 -6.87 -3.80 -7.49
N LEU A 26 -6.30 -3.94 -6.29
CA LEU A 26 -7.05 -4.29 -5.07
C LEU A 26 -7.98 -3.15 -4.64
N ASP A 27 -7.57 -1.89 -4.77
CA ASP A 27 -8.42 -0.72 -4.49
C ASP A 27 -9.60 -0.68 -5.46
N ASP A 28 -9.31 -0.92 -6.75
CA ASP A 28 -10.27 -1.01 -7.86
C ASP A 28 -11.17 -2.26 -7.80
N ASN A 29 -11.02 -3.09 -6.77
CA ASN A 29 -11.83 -4.28 -6.51
C ASN A 29 -11.81 -5.29 -7.67
N ILE A 30 -10.66 -5.41 -8.35
CA ILE A 30 -10.44 -6.40 -9.39
C ILE A 30 -10.37 -7.78 -8.76
N ASP A 31 -10.93 -8.78 -9.45
CA ASP A 31 -10.91 -10.17 -8.99
C ASP A 31 -9.48 -10.68 -8.82
N ILE A 32 -9.24 -11.41 -7.72
CA ILE A 32 -7.91 -11.85 -7.30
C ILE A 32 -7.29 -12.85 -8.29
N GLU A 33 -8.11 -13.61 -9.02
CA GLU A 33 -7.63 -14.52 -10.06
C GLU A 33 -7.20 -13.76 -11.31
N LEU A 34 -7.93 -12.71 -11.67
CA LEU A 34 -7.55 -11.81 -12.77
C LEU A 34 -6.25 -11.07 -12.45
N ILE A 35 -6.10 -10.55 -11.23
CA ILE A 35 -4.84 -9.97 -10.74
C ILE A 35 -3.69 -10.98 -10.87
N ALA A 36 -3.91 -12.22 -10.44
CA ALA A 36 -2.88 -13.26 -10.53
C ALA A 36 -2.45 -13.51 -11.98
N GLN A 37 -3.40 -13.54 -12.92
CA GLN A 37 -3.12 -13.68 -14.35
C GLN A 37 -2.35 -12.47 -14.91
N ALA A 38 -2.80 -11.25 -14.60
CA ALA A 38 -2.16 -10.00 -15.07
C ALA A 38 -0.69 -9.90 -14.61
N HIS A 39 -0.43 -10.23 -13.34
CA HIS A 39 0.92 -10.26 -12.77
C HIS A 39 1.73 -11.48 -13.19
N LYS A 40 1.10 -12.47 -13.85
CA LYS A 40 1.68 -13.76 -14.20
C LYS A 40 2.28 -14.48 -13.00
N ARG A 41 1.53 -14.45 -11.90
CA ARG A 41 1.86 -15.08 -10.62
C ARG A 41 0.74 -16.04 -10.21
N THR A 42 1.02 -16.90 -9.23
CA THR A 42 -0.02 -17.77 -8.68
C THR A 42 -0.94 -17.00 -7.76
N LEU A 43 -2.18 -17.47 -7.62
CA LEU A 43 -3.14 -16.94 -6.64
C LEU A 43 -2.54 -16.93 -5.21
N GLY A 44 -1.87 -18.03 -4.84
CA GLY A 44 -1.15 -18.11 -3.57
C GLY A 44 -0.01 -17.08 -3.44
N GLY A 45 0.63 -16.71 -4.55
CA GLY A 45 1.64 -15.66 -4.61
C GLY A 45 1.04 -14.27 -4.34
N ILE A 46 -0.08 -13.94 -4.97
CA ILE A 46 -0.80 -12.68 -4.71
C ILE A 46 -1.28 -12.61 -3.26
N ILE A 47 -1.95 -13.66 -2.76
CA ILE A 47 -2.42 -13.72 -1.36
C ILE A 47 -1.25 -13.63 -0.38
N GLY A 48 -0.14 -14.29 -0.70
CA GLY A 48 1.10 -14.20 0.07
C GLY A 48 1.62 -12.77 0.14
N ARG A 49 1.55 -12.03 -0.98
CA ARG A 49 1.98 -10.64 -1.05
C ARG A 49 1.06 -9.69 -0.32
N GLN A 50 -0.27 -9.83 -0.44
CA GLN A 50 -1.24 -9.07 0.36
C GLN A 50 -0.91 -9.14 1.86
N LYS A 51 -0.68 -10.36 2.37
CA LYS A 51 -0.33 -10.59 3.77
C LYS A 51 1.02 -9.98 4.16
N PHE A 52 2.00 -10.02 3.24
CA PHE A 52 3.31 -9.42 3.47
C PHE A 52 3.20 -7.89 3.59
N ILE A 53 2.50 -7.24 2.67
CA ILE A 53 2.29 -5.78 2.67
C ILE A 53 1.53 -5.38 3.94
N ALA A 54 0.43 -6.07 4.26
CA ALA A 54 -0.37 -5.77 5.44
C ALA A 54 0.43 -5.85 6.75
N TYR A 55 1.30 -6.86 6.87
CA TYR A 55 2.18 -6.98 8.03
C TYR A 55 3.20 -5.83 8.11
N ASN A 56 3.77 -5.40 6.99
CA ASN A 56 4.71 -4.28 6.97
C ASN A 56 4.02 -2.96 7.33
N MET A 57 2.79 -2.73 6.85
CA MET A 57 1.99 -1.57 7.26
C MET A 57 1.67 -1.60 8.77
N TYR A 58 1.36 -2.78 9.31
CA TYR A 58 1.19 -2.95 10.76
C TYR A 58 2.47 -2.61 11.54
N LEU A 59 3.64 -3.07 11.07
CA LEU A 59 4.92 -2.71 11.68
C LEU A 59 5.19 -1.20 11.65
N ALA A 60 4.78 -0.53 10.57
CA ALA A 60 4.81 0.93 10.43
C ALA A 60 3.74 1.67 11.25
N LYS A 61 2.98 0.96 12.10
CA LYS A 61 1.93 1.54 12.96
C LYS A 61 0.79 2.21 12.19
N ALA A 62 0.54 1.79 10.95
CA ALA A 62 -0.63 2.23 10.20
C ALA A 62 -1.93 1.77 10.91
N PRO A 63 -3.03 2.56 10.84
CA PRO A 63 -4.32 2.18 11.39
C PRO A 63 -4.85 0.86 10.79
N GLU A 64 -5.45 0.00 11.61
CA GLU A 64 -5.97 -1.31 11.19
C GLU A 64 -6.93 -1.20 10.00
N ASP A 65 -7.86 -0.23 10.04
CA ASP A 65 -8.85 -0.01 8.99
C ASP A 65 -8.20 0.38 7.65
N LEU A 66 -7.11 1.16 7.70
CA LEU A 66 -6.34 1.51 6.51
C LEU A 66 -5.68 0.29 5.89
N ILE A 67 -5.10 -0.59 6.72
CA ILE A 67 -4.45 -1.82 6.27
C ILE A 67 -5.46 -2.75 5.60
N ILE A 68 -6.61 -2.96 6.25
CA ILE A 68 -7.70 -3.79 5.75
C ILE A 68 -8.21 -3.26 4.40
N ARG A 69 -8.48 -1.95 4.32
CA ARG A 69 -8.95 -1.32 3.09
C ARG A 69 -7.96 -1.47 1.94
N LYS A 70 -6.69 -1.11 2.15
CA LYS A 70 -5.68 -1.09 1.08
C LYS A 70 -5.25 -2.48 0.62
N THR A 71 -5.20 -3.46 1.51
CA THR A 71 -4.70 -4.80 1.16
C THR A 71 -5.83 -5.80 0.87
N ARG A 72 -7.09 -5.41 1.10
CA ARG A 72 -8.30 -6.24 0.95
C ARG A 72 -8.25 -7.55 1.75
N ILE A 73 -7.43 -7.64 2.80
CA ILE A 73 -7.48 -8.75 3.74
C ILE A 73 -8.44 -8.42 4.88
N ASN A 74 -9.18 -9.42 5.38
CA ASN A 74 -10.05 -9.19 6.52
C ASN A 74 -9.30 -9.16 7.86
N LYS A 75 -9.95 -8.62 8.89
CA LYS A 75 -9.41 -8.51 10.25
C LYS A 75 -8.86 -9.84 10.78
N LEU A 76 -9.60 -10.93 10.61
CA LEU A 76 -9.17 -12.25 11.06
C LEU A 76 -7.88 -12.72 10.36
N GLN A 77 -7.75 -12.44 9.07
CA GLN A 77 -6.54 -12.74 8.30
C GLN A 77 -5.36 -11.91 8.78
N LEU A 78 -5.55 -10.60 9.01
CA LEU A 78 -4.50 -9.71 9.54
C LEU A 78 -4.00 -10.18 10.91
N LEU A 79 -4.91 -10.47 11.84
CA LEU A 79 -4.56 -10.98 13.17
C LEU A 79 -3.78 -12.30 13.09
N LYS A 80 -4.19 -13.22 12.20
CA LYS A 80 -3.47 -14.48 11.95
C LYS A 80 -2.05 -14.23 11.41
N VAL A 81 -1.88 -13.25 10.54
CA VAL A 81 -0.56 -12.89 9.98
C VAL A 81 0.36 -12.35 11.07
N ILE A 82 -0.14 -11.43 11.90
CA ILE A 82 0.61 -10.83 13.03
C ILE A 82 1.04 -11.95 14.00
N ALA A 83 0.08 -12.74 14.49
CA ALA A 83 0.34 -13.81 15.45
C ALA A 83 1.33 -14.86 14.92
N LYS A 84 1.27 -15.20 13.62
CA LYS A 84 2.20 -16.16 13.00
C LYS A 84 3.64 -15.62 12.93
N LYS A 85 3.81 -14.31 12.78
CA LYS A 85 5.12 -13.66 12.67
C LYS A 85 5.75 -13.39 14.03
N GLU A 86 4.97 -13.11 15.06
CA GLU A 86 5.46 -12.94 16.44
C GLU A 86 5.95 -14.25 17.06
N LYS A 87 5.30 -15.39 16.74
CA LYS A 87 5.72 -16.73 17.22
C LYS A 87 7.01 -17.25 16.61
N ARG A 88 7.54 -16.62 15.56
CA ARG A 88 8.83 -16.99 14.96
C ARG A 88 9.91 -16.13 15.62
N PRO A 89 10.82 -16.69 16.44
CA PRO A 89 11.91 -15.90 17.00
C PRO A 89 12.70 -15.25 15.86
N LYS A 90 12.97 -13.94 15.98
CA LYS A 90 13.70 -13.15 15.00
C LYS A 90 15.15 -13.64 14.90
N SER A 91 15.43 -14.53 13.94
CA SER A 91 16.72 -14.49 13.25
C SER A 91 16.47 -13.88 11.87
N LEU A 92 17.30 -12.89 11.52
CA LEU A 92 17.35 -12.09 10.29
C LEU A 92 16.42 -10.87 10.26
N ALA A 93 17.10 -9.72 10.33
CA ALA A 93 16.65 -8.35 10.15
C ALA A 93 15.32 -8.19 9.38
N ALA A 94 14.30 -7.71 10.09
CA ALA A 94 13.16 -7.07 9.46
C ALA A 94 13.70 -5.84 8.71
N LYS A 95 13.77 -5.91 7.38
CA LYS A 95 13.97 -4.70 6.59
C LYS A 95 12.69 -3.87 6.77
N PRO A 96 12.80 -2.62 7.27
CA PRO A 96 11.64 -1.74 7.39
C PRO A 96 10.97 -1.57 6.02
N PRO A 97 9.68 -1.16 5.96
CA PRO A 97 9.14 -0.63 4.71
C PRO A 97 10.17 0.35 4.13
N SER A 98 10.41 0.26 2.81
CA SER A 98 11.45 1.06 2.17
C SER A 98 11.27 2.52 2.57
N LEU A 99 12.35 3.21 2.93
CA LEU A 99 12.37 4.67 3.15
C LEU A 99 11.65 5.40 2.01
N GLU A 100 11.63 4.81 0.81
CA GLU A 100 10.90 5.32 -0.35
C GLU A 100 9.37 5.35 -0.17
N TYR A 101 8.76 4.38 0.53
CA TYR A 101 7.32 4.40 0.81
C TYR A 101 6.96 5.54 1.77
N GLU A 102 7.74 5.71 2.83
CA GLU A 102 7.59 6.85 3.74
C GLU A 102 7.79 8.18 2.99
N VAL A 103 8.77 8.26 2.08
CA VAL A 103 9.01 9.44 1.24
C VAL A 103 7.86 9.70 0.25
N VAL A 104 7.25 8.65 -0.32
CA VAL A 104 6.12 8.79 -1.24
C VAL A 104 4.88 9.30 -0.50
N GLU A 105 4.59 8.79 0.70
CA GLU A 105 3.46 9.25 1.49
C GLU A 105 3.69 10.68 2.01
N MET A 106 4.89 10.99 2.51
CA MET A 106 5.26 12.36 2.89
C MET A 106 5.11 13.34 1.72
N ARG A 107 5.49 12.95 0.49
CA ARG A 107 5.30 13.79 -0.70
C ARG A 107 3.83 14.02 -1.03
N LYS A 108 2.95 13.05 -0.74
CA LYS A 108 1.52 13.19 -0.91
C LYS A 108 0.96 14.19 0.10
N GLU A 109 1.28 14.02 1.38
CA GLU A 109 0.87 14.94 2.45
C GLU A 109 1.36 16.38 2.20
N ILE A 110 2.61 16.56 1.74
CA ILE A 110 3.16 17.87 1.36
C ILE A 110 2.37 18.53 0.22
N ARG A 111 1.90 17.74 -0.76
CA ARG A 111 1.08 18.28 -1.86
C ARG A 111 -0.28 18.74 -1.37
N GLU A 112 -0.93 17.96 -0.51
CA GLU A 112 -2.21 18.31 0.10
C GLU A 112 -2.08 19.60 0.94
N LEU A 113 -1.05 19.67 1.79
CA LEU A 113 -0.72 20.87 2.56
C LEU A 113 -0.50 22.08 1.66
N LYS A 114 0.27 21.94 0.58
CA LYS A 114 0.50 23.04 -0.36
C LYS A 114 -0.80 23.56 -0.98
N THR A 115 -1.72 22.67 -1.35
CA THR A 115 -3.04 23.06 -1.86
C THR A 115 -3.82 23.87 -0.82
N THR A 116 -3.91 23.38 0.42
CA THR A 116 -4.63 24.09 1.49
C THR A 116 -4.04 25.47 1.79
N VAL A 117 -2.70 25.61 1.77
CA VAL A 117 -2.05 26.91 1.99
C VAL A 117 -2.33 27.88 0.84
N SER A 118 -2.34 27.42 -0.41
CA SER A 118 -2.71 28.27 -1.55
C SER A 118 -4.13 28.80 -1.43
N GLU A 119 -5.09 27.94 -1.07
CA GLU A 119 -6.49 28.32 -0.85
C GLU A 119 -6.62 29.38 0.25
N LEU A 120 -5.92 29.21 1.38
CA LEU A 120 -5.91 30.20 2.46
C LEU A 120 -5.31 31.54 2.03
N VAL A 121 -4.26 31.54 1.21
CA VAL A 121 -3.66 32.77 0.67
C VAL A 121 -4.64 33.50 -0.24
N GLU A 122 -5.39 32.79 -1.07
CA GLU A 122 -6.43 33.38 -1.92
C GLU A 122 -7.55 33.98 -1.09
N MET A 123 -7.99 33.29 -0.03
CA MET A 123 -8.99 33.84 0.90
C MET A 123 -8.49 35.10 1.60
N LEU A 124 -7.24 35.13 2.06
CA LEU A 124 -6.67 36.32 2.70
C LEU A 124 -6.57 37.50 1.74
N LYS A 125 -6.16 37.28 0.49
CA LYS A 125 -6.13 38.33 -0.53
C LYS A 125 -7.51 38.94 -0.77
N ALA A 126 -8.53 38.09 -0.86
CA ALA A 126 -9.90 38.57 -1.01
C ALA A 126 -10.30 39.47 0.15
N ILE A 127 -9.96 39.12 1.40
CA ILE A 127 -10.25 39.95 2.59
C ILE A 127 -9.57 41.33 2.50
N TYR A 128 -8.28 41.37 2.14
CA TYR A 128 -7.54 42.63 1.99
C TYR A 128 -8.06 43.51 0.84
N GLU A 129 -8.56 42.92 -0.24
CA GLU A 129 -9.20 43.66 -1.34
C GLU A 129 -10.53 44.34 -0.94
N PHE A 130 -11.13 43.98 0.21
CA PHE A 130 -12.34 44.63 0.76
C PHE A 130 -12.05 45.75 1.76
N GLU A 131 -10.81 45.92 2.25
CA GLU A 131 -10.44 46.95 3.23
C GLU A 131 -9.96 48.28 2.59
N ASP A 132 -9.80 48.32 1.25
CA ASP A 132 -9.36 49.51 0.48
C ASP A 132 -10.54 50.35 -0.09
N ILE A 133 -11.71 50.40 0.57
CA ILE A 133 -12.86 51.29 0.24
C ILE A 133 -13.15 52.27 1.37
#